data_AF-A0A938KPS5-F1
#
_entry.id   AF-A0A938KPS5-F1
#
_cell.length_a   1.000
_cell.length_b   1.000
_cell.length_c   1.000
_cell.angle_alpha   90.00
_cell.angle_beta   90.00
_cell.angle_gamma   90.00
#
_symmetry.space_group_name_H-M   'P 1'
#
loop_
_entity.id
_entity.type
_entity.pdbx_description
1 polymer ?
#
loop_
_entity_poly.entity_id
_entity_poly.type
_entity_poly.pdbx_seq_one_letter_code
_entity_poly.pdbx_strand_id
1 'polypeptide(L)'
;MNAAIRRPALAALALGLLLPALPPQALALLPLLKDPNWLEYHAVYDDKHFRFDINAKGELHITPKRGSTGKPVSWKLALKLDYGIEETRADGSKLLRRIERDSISAAARPNNAFTGTTLRGTTQGGAQLELDITQERGVISLGGRIADHGNLDPAKTRLVIRVRVPDVHSNPASGGGSKPDDEEERDKRDERDERRKQREREERFEKKIDDDRLDLVRPDGTKLKLEFGDPIEAASPDLNAGGFQSAEFRIATYTERRFRVSAPTGSVLTLWNSRSAPLHEGFTIEWSSHGPAPLQLEVR
;
A
#
# COMPACT_ATOMS: atom_id res chain seq x y z
N MET A 1 5.29 5.78 -98.10
CA MET A 1 5.32 7.17 -97.59
C MET A 1 3.92 7.54 -97.16
N ASN A 2 3.67 7.63 -95.85
CA ASN A 2 2.60 8.44 -95.25
C ASN A 2 2.82 8.47 -93.74
N ALA A 3 3.03 9.67 -93.22
CA ALA A 3 3.44 9.97 -91.86
C ALA A 3 2.23 9.96 -90.92
N ALA A 4 2.35 9.26 -89.78
CA ALA A 4 1.37 9.29 -88.71
C ALA A 4 1.78 10.33 -87.65
N ILE A 5 0.94 11.36 -87.51
CA ILE A 5 1.06 12.46 -86.54
C ILE A 5 0.65 11.95 -85.16
N ARG A 6 1.55 12.01 -84.17
CA ARG A 6 1.24 11.75 -82.75
C ARG A 6 1.01 13.08 -82.03
N ARG A 7 -0.12 13.17 -81.30
CA ARG A 7 -0.44 14.26 -80.36
C ARG A 7 0.24 14.02 -79.00
N PRO A 8 0.68 15.06 -78.27
CA PRO A 8 1.13 14.92 -76.89
C PRO A 8 -0.05 15.03 -75.92
N ALA A 9 -0.15 14.09 -74.97
CA ALA A 9 -1.03 14.20 -73.81
C ALA A 9 -0.24 14.76 -72.63
N LEU A 10 -0.75 15.84 -72.05
CA LEU A 10 -0.32 16.47 -70.81
C LEU A 10 -0.43 15.49 -69.63
N ALA A 11 0.69 15.21 -68.98
CA ALA A 11 0.71 14.52 -67.69
C ALA A 11 0.73 15.57 -66.57
N ALA A 12 -0.37 15.68 -65.84
CA ALA A 12 -0.47 16.47 -64.62
C ALA A 12 0.19 15.70 -63.46
N LEU A 13 1.20 16.31 -62.85
CA LEU A 13 1.92 15.78 -61.70
C LEU A 13 1.18 16.21 -60.42
N ALA A 14 0.43 15.28 -59.82
CA ALA A 14 -0.21 15.50 -58.53
C ALA A 14 0.81 15.28 -57.40
N LEU A 15 1.16 16.36 -56.71
CA LEU A 15 2.03 16.37 -55.54
C LEU A 15 1.26 15.83 -54.32
N GLY A 16 1.43 14.55 -54.00
CA GLY A 16 0.86 13.93 -52.80
C GLY A 16 1.65 14.30 -51.54
N LEU A 17 1.07 15.14 -50.69
CA LEU A 17 1.53 15.39 -49.32
C LEU A 17 1.36 14.12 -48.47
N LEU A 18 2.47 13.45 -48.18
CA LEU A 18 2.58 12.44 -47.13
C LEU A 18 2.63 13.14 -45.76
N LEU A 19 1.48 13.26 -45.09
CA LEU A 19 1.46 13.53 -43.66
C LEU A 19 1.86 12.25 -42.90
N PRO A 20 2.92 12.24 -42.08
CA PRO A 20 3.18 11.12 -41.19
C PRO A 20 2.03 11.03 -40.18
N ALA A 21 1.40 9.86 -40.12
CA ALA A 21 0.44 9.52 -39.09
C ALA A 21 1.15 9.55 -37.73
N LEU A 22 1.03 10.68 -37.02
CA LEU A 22 1.33 10.72 -35.59
C LEU A 22 0.44 9.66 -34.92
N PRO A 23 0.99 8.76 -34.08
CA PRO A 23 0.16 7.88 -33.28
C PRO A 23 -0.79 8.77 -32.48
N PRO A 24 -2.08 8.40 -32.33
CA PRO A 24 -3.00 9.16 -31.50
C PRO A 24 -2.37 9.25 -30.12
N GLN A 25 -1.95 10.46 -29.72
CA GLN A 25 -1.76 10.73 -28.32
C GLN A 25 -3.13 10.43 -27.70
N ALA A 26 -3.18 9.37 -26.91
CA ALA A 26 -4.34 9.03 -26.12
C ALA A 26 -4.52 10.14 -25.07
N LEU A 27 -4.98 11.30 -25.51
CA LEU A 27 -5.60 12.28 -24.65
C LEU A 27 -6.83 11.57 -24.09
N ALA A 28 -6.74 11.25 -22.81
CA ALA A 28 -7.78 10.63 -22.01
C ALA A 28 -9.03 11.52 -21.99
N LEU A 29 -9.81 11.49 -23.07
CA LEU A 29 -11.19 11.96 -23.06
C LEU A 29 -12.04 10.80 -22.56
N LEU A 30 -12.32 10.83 -21.26
CA LEU A 30 -13.29 9.98 -20.56
C LEU A 30 -14.71 10.53 -20.79
N PRO A 31 -15.56 9.94 -21.64
CA PRO A 31 -16.99 10.02 -21.43
C PRO A 31 -17.36 8.99 -20.36
N LEU A 32 -18.08 9.42 -19.30
CA LEU A 32 -18.83 8.62 -18.31
C LEU A 32 -18.39 8.64 -16.82
N LEU A 33 -17.60 9.60 -16.36
CA LEU A 33 -17.59 9.94 -14.92
C LEU A 33 -18.04 11.40 -14.76
N LYS A 34 -19.32 11.61 -14.44
CA LYS A 34 -19.88 12.94 -14.13
C LYS A 34 -19.35 13.52 -12.81
N ASP A 35 -18.65 12.72 -12.00
CA ASP A 35 -18.06 13.17 -10.75
C ASP A 35 -16.58 13.55 -10.95
N PRO A 36 -16.20 14.83 -10.78
CA PRO A 36 -14.83 15.32 -11.00
C PRO A 36 -13.79 14.78 -10.01
N ASN A 37 -14.19 14.03 -8.97
CA ASN A 37 -13.33 13.61 -7.88
C ASN A 37 -12.52 12.32 -8.15
N TRP A 38 -12.70 11.66 -9.30
CA TRP A 38 -12.09 10.36 -9.60
C TRP A 38 -10.92 10.42 -10.60
N LEU A 39 -10.59 11.59 -11.13
CA LEU A 39 -9.50 11.76 -12.11
C LEU A 39 -8.12 11.43 -11.54
N GLU A 40 -7.99 11.39 -10.22
CA GLU A 40 -6.74 11.06 -9.52
C GLU A 40 -6.63 9.58 -9.13
N TYR A 41 -7.46 8.69 -9.68
CA TYR A 41 -7.50 7.27 -9.31
C TYR A 41 -7.52 6.34 -10.53
N HIS A 42 -6.78 5.24 -10.42
CA HIS A 42 -6.89 4.10 -11.34
C HIS A 42 -8.08 3.21 -11.00
N ALA A 43 -8.39 3.06 -9.71
CA ALA A 43 -9.53 2.28 -9.24
C ALA A 43 -9.94 2.69 -7.83
N VAL A 44 -11.23 2.60 -7.53
CA VAL A 44 -11.73 2.74 -6.16
C VAL A 44 -12.85 1.73 -5.90
N TYR A 45 -12.76 1.07 -4.76
CA TYR A 45 -13.84 0.33 -4.12
C TYR A 45 -14.26 1.08 -2.86
N ASP A 46 -15.57 1.32 -2.69
CA ASP A 46 -16.07 2.06 -1.54
C ASP A 46 -17.36 1.44 -1.00
N ASP A 47 -17.33 0.93 0.23
CA ASP A 47 -18.49 0.32 0.88
C ASP A 47 -18.78 0.95 2.24
N LYS A 48 -19.57 0.30 3.10
CA LYS A 48 -19.89 0.82 4.44
C LYS A 48 -18.79 0.55 5.49
N HIS A 49 -17.85 -0.35 5.23
CA HIS A 49 -16.80 -0.78 6.14
C HIS A 49 -15.48 -0.06 5.87
N PHE A 50 -15.09 0.09 4.60
CA PHE A 50 -13.83 0.70 4.19
C PHE A 50 -13.90 1.25 2.76
N ARG A 51 -12.85 2.00 2.41
CA ARG A 51 -12.52 2.40 1.06
C ARG A 51 -11.19 1.78 0.69
N PHE A 52 -11.11 1.12 -0.46
CA PHE A 52 -9.85 0.73 -1.09
C PHE A 52 -9.64 1.58 -2.33
N ASP A 53 -8.47 2.19 -2.48
CA ASP A 53 -8.15 2.97 -3.67
C ASP A 53 -6.74 2.73 -4.20
N ILE A 54 -6.62 2.92 -5.51
CA ILE A 54 -5.37 2.98 -6.26
C ILE A 54 -5.31 4.38 -6.86
N ASN A 55 -4.45 5.24 -6.34
CA ASN A 55 -4.35 6.60 -6.88
C ASN A 55 -3.57 6.63 -8.21
N ALA A 56 -3.52 7.77 -8.89
CA ALA A 56 -2.85 7.95 -10.17
C ALA A 56 -1.34 7.69 -10.10
N LYS A 57 -0.75 7.71 -8.91
CA LYS A 57 0.66 7.35 -8.66
C LYS A 57 0.86 5.86 -8.42
N GLY A 58 -0.21 5.06 -8.50
CA GLY A 58 -0.23 3.65 -8.15
C GLY A 58 -0.03 3.37 -6.66
N GLU A 59 -0.26 4.32 -5.77
CA GLU A 59 -0.26 4.05 -4.33
C GLU A 59 -1.58 3.39 -3.94
N LEU A 60 -1.51 2.31 -3.16
CA LEU A 60 -2.66 1.55 -2.70
C LEU A 60 -2.97 1.90 -1.23
N HIS A 61 -4.23 2.22 -0.96
CA HIS A 61 -4.69 2.52 0.39
C HIS A 61 -5.93 1.74 0.77
N ILE A 62 -6.01 1.36 2.05
CA ILE A 62 -7.27 0.97 2.69
C ILE A 62 -7.57 1.98 3.77
N THR A 63 -8.67 2.72 3.61
CA THR A 63 -9.14 3.69 4.58
C THR A 63 -10.39 3.13 5.27
N PRO A 64 -10.30 2.73 6.54
CA PRO A 64 -11.45 2.26 7.30
C PRO A 64 -12.52 3.35 7.41
N LYS A 65 -13.80 2.96 7.52
CA LYS A 65 -14.91 3.89 7.73
C LYS A 65 -15.52 3.73 9.11
N ARG A 66 -15.90 4.86 9.69
CA ARG A 66 -16.57 4.91 11.00
C ARG A 66 -17.99 4.36 10.87
N GLY A 67 -18.28 3.25 11.54
CA GLY A 67 -19.54 2.49 11.38
C GLY A 67 -20.83 3.31 11.53
N SER A 68 -20.87 4.34 12.39
CA SER A 68 -22.07 5.15 12.61
C SER A 68 -22.32 6.23 11.55
N THR A 69 -21.29 6.67 10.82
CA THR A 69 -21.40 7.79 9.87
C THR A 69 -21.07 7.40 8.43
N GLY A 70 -20.46 6.24 8.21
CA GLY A 70 -19.92 5.83 6.91
C GLY A 70 -18.76 6.72 6.43
N LYS A 71 -18.31 7.69 7.24
CA LYS A 71 -17.22 8.59 6.88
C LYS A 71 -15.88 7.88 7.04
N PRO A 72 -14.93 8.07 6.10
CA PRO A 72 -13.57 7.57 6.25
C PRO A 72 -12.91 8.09 7.53
N VAL A 73 -12.05 7.28 8.13
CA VAL A 73 -11.07 7.79 9.11
C VAL A 73 -10.12 8.79 8.43
N SER A 74 -9.34 9.52 9.23
CA SER A 74 -8.32 10.41 8.68
C SER A 74 -7.39 9.61 7.74
N TRP A 75 -7.01 10.20 6.60
CA TRP A 75 -6.08 9.58 5.65
C TRP A 75 -4.73 9.20 6.30
N LYS A 76 -4.35 9.87 7.40
CA LYS A 76 -3.14 9.55 8.18
C LYS A 76 -3.23 8.16 8.84
N LEU A 77 -4.45 7.67 9.04
CA LEU A 77 -4.75 6.38 9.66
C LEU A 77 -5.04 5.29 8.61
N ALA A 78 -4.97 5.61 7.31
CA ALA A 78 -5.14 4.63 6.25
C ALA A 78 -3.98 3.62 6.25
N LEU A 79 -4.31 2.35 6.02
CA LEU A 79 -3.34 1.29 5.82
C LEU A 79 -2.74 1.50 4.43
N LYS A 80 -1.41 1.54 4.34
CA LYS A 80 -0.70 1.68 3.06
C LYS A 80 -0.24 0.32 2.59
N LEU A 81 -0.46 0.01 1.31
CA LEU A 81 0.05 -1.20 0.70
C LEU A 81 1.21 -0.83 -0.22
N ASP A 82 2.42 -1.10 0.23
CA ASP A 82 3.62 -0.97 -0.60
C ASP A 82 3.84 -2.28 -1.36
N TYR A 83 4.34 -2.18 -2.59
CA TYR A 83 4.68 -3.34 -3.41
C TYR A 83 5.90 -3.02 -4.26
N GLY A 84 6.62 -4.08 -4.67
CA GLY A 84 7.80 -3.94 -5.51
C GLY A 84 8.64 -5.20 -5.54
N ILE A 85 9.86 -5.05 -6.03
CA ILE A 85 10.84 -6.14 -6.10
C ILE A 85 11.85 -5.95 -4.98
N GLU A 86 11.95 -6.91 -4.08
CA GLU A 86 13.01 -6.94 -3.08
C GLU A 86 14.23 -7.66 -3.65
N GLU A 87 15.40 -7.01 -3.58
CA GLU A 87 16.69 -7.54 -3.97
C GLU A 87 17.53 -7.83 -2.72
N THR A 88 18.03 -9.06 -2.59
CA THR A 88 18.98 -9.43 -1.54
C THR A 88 20.40 -9.20 -2.05
N ARG A 89 21.13 -8.27 -1.43
CA ARG A 89 22.51 -7.93 -1.80
C ARG A 89 23.51 -8.95 -1.26
N ALA A 90 24.77 -8.84 -1.69
CA ALA A 90 25.85 -9.76 -1.30
C ALA A 90 26.15 -9.75 0.22
N ASP A 91 25.88 -8.64 0.90
CA ASP A 91 26.00 -8.48 2.35
C ASP A 91 24.77 -9.01 3.13
N GLY A 92 23.79 -9.58 2.42
CA GLY A 92 22.52 -10.04 2.99
C GLY A 92 21.50 -8.93 3.24
N SER A 93 21.83 -7.67 2.98
CA SER A 93 20.89 -6.57 3.10
C SER A 93 19.80 -6.65 2.03
N LYS A 94 18.61 -6.20 2.39
CA LYS A 94 17.43 -6.19 1.50
C LYS A 94 17.16 -4.78 0.99
N LEU A 95 16.98 -4.65 -0.32
CA LEU A 95 16.60 -3.40 -0.97
C LEU A 95 15.24 -3.57 -1.65
N LEU A 96 14.25 -2.77 -1.25
CA LEU A 96 12.99 -2.68 -1.98
C LEU A 96 13.13 -1.73 -3.17
N ARG A 97 13.03 -2.27 -4.39
CA ARG A 97 12.89 -1.51 -5.63
C ARG A 97 11.42 -1.31 -5.95
N ARG A 98 10.96 -0.07 -5.77
CA ARG A 98 9.60 0.35 -6.11
C ARG A 98 9.48 0.56 -7.62
N ILE A 99 8.25 0.45 -8.11
CA ILE A 99 7.92 0.85 -9.47
C ILE A 99 8.10 2.36 -9.62
N GLU A 100 8.67 2.78 -10.73
CA GLU A 100 8.77 4.18 -11.12
C GLU A 100 7.38 4.73 -11.42
N ARG A 101 7.02 5.83 -10.77
CA ARG A 101 5.68 6.41 -10.84
C ARG A 101 5.16 6.61 -12.26
N ASP A 102 6.02 7.06 -13.17
CA ASP A 102 5.65 7.40 -14.54
C ASP A 102 5.59 6.17 -15.46
N SER A 103 6.01 5.00 -14.98
CA SER A 103 5.91 3.72 -15.71
C SER A 103 4.61 2.97 -15.40
N ILE A 104 3.82 3.44 -14.44
CA ILE A 104 2.62 2.73 -13.96
C ILE A 104 1.51 2.82 -15.00
N SER A 105 0.97 1.67 -15.36
CA SER A 105 -0.24 1.56 -16.17
C SER A 105 -1.21 0.56 -15.54
N ALA A 106 -2.50 0.85 -15.67
CA ALA A 106 -3.58 -0.04 -15.25
C ALA A 106 -4.28 -0.61 -16.49
N ALA A 107 -4.57 -1.91 -16.48
CA ALA A 107 -5.29 -2.54 -17.59
C ALA A 107 -6.77 -2.10 -17.66
N ALA A 108 -7.40 -1.89 -16.50
CA ALA A 108 -8.79 -1.47 -16.42
C ALA A 108 -8.93 0.05 -16.47
N ARG A 109 -10.05 0.52 -17.05
CA ARG A 109 -10.46 1.93 -16.94
C ARG A 109 -10.95 2.23 -15.51
N PRO A 110 -10.69 3.46 -15.00
CA PRO A 110 -11.23 3.89 -13.71
C PRO A 110 -12.76 3.71 -13.65
N ASN A 111 -13.24 3.06 -12.60
CA ASN A 111 -14.66 2.86 -12.33
C ASN A 111 -14.92 2.82 -10.82
N ASN A 112 -16.19 2.99 -10.44
CA ASN A 112 -16.66 2.98 -9.05
C ASN A 112 -17.19 1.61 -8.59
N ALA A 113 -17.01 0.57 -9.41
CA ALA A 113 -17.46 -0.79 -9.17
C ALA A 113 -16.27 -1.75 -9.29
N PHE A 114 -15.17 -1.42 -8.60
CA PHE A 114 -13.92 -2.14 -8.72
C PHE A 114 -14.08 -3.59 -8.27
N THR A 115 -13.90 -4.51 -9.22
CA THR A 115 -13.83 -5.96 -9.00
C THR A 115 -12.43 -6.51 -9.23
N GLY A 116 -11.66 -5.86 -10.11
CA GLY A 116 -10.24 -6.15 -10.29
C GLY A 116 -9.55 -5.30 -11.36
N THR A 117 -8.22 -5.27 -11.29
CA THR A 117 -7.33 -4.66 -12.28
C THR A 117 -5.94 -5.29 -12.19
N THR A 118 -5.15 -5.17 -13.26
CA THR A 118 -3.73 -5.47 -13.26
C THR A 118 -2.97 -4.15 -13.37
N LEU A 119 -2.10 -3.88 -12.41
CA LEU A 119 -1.11 -2.80 -12.50
C LEU A 119 0.17 -3.35 -13.09
N ARG A 120 0.75 -2.59 -14.03
CA ARG A 120 2.06 -2.87 -14.61
C ARG A 120 2.98 -1.69 -14.36
N GLY A 121 4.27 -1.96 -14.24
CA GLY A 121 5.26 -0.91 -14.30
C GLY A 121 6.69 -1.43 -14.20
N THR A 122 7.63 -0.51 -14.28
CA THR A 122 9.06 -0.78 -14.33
C THR A 122 9.74 -0.21 -13.09
N THR A 123 10.67 -0.96 -12.52
CA THR A 123 11.48 -0.51 -11.37
C THR A 123 12.77 0.15 -11.82
N GLN A 124 13.43 0.89 -10.91
CA GLN A 124 14.79 1.38 -11.12
C GLN A 124 15.77 0.21 -11.31
N GLY A 125 16.17 -0.04 -12.57
CA GLY A 125 16.94 -1.22 -12.97
C GLY A 125 16.31 -2.00 -14.14
N GLY A 126 15.15 -1.54 -14.64
CA GLY A 126 14.51 -2.07 -15.85
C GLY A 126 13.63 -3.29 -15.63
N ALA A 127 13.56 -3.84 -14.42
CA ALA A 127 12.69 -4.97 -14.12
C ALA A 127 11.21 -4.57 -14.21
N GLN A 128 10.40 -5.41 -14.84
CA GLN A 128 8.96 -5.21 -15.02
C GLN A 128 8.17 -6.04 -14.03
N LEU A 129 7.18 -5.42 -13.39
CA LEU A 129 6.28 -6.05 -12.44
C LEU A 129 4.84 -6.01 -12.97
N GLU A 130 4.12 -7.12 -12.77
CA GLU A 130 2.66 -7.17 -12.88
C GLU A 130 2.07 -7.46 -11.49
N LEU A 131 1.12 -6.64 -11.05
CA LEU A 131 0.38 -6.79 -9.80
C LEU A 131 -1.11 -6.93 -10.12
N ASP A 132 -1.66 -8.11 -9.85
CA ASP A 132 -3.08 -8.41 -9.98
C ASP A 132 -3.80 -8.08 -8.68
N ILE A 133 -4.82 -7.25 -8.78
CA ILE A 133 -5.60 -6.79 -7.63
C ILE A 133 -7.05 -7.13 -7.90
N THR A 134 -7.69 -7.85 -6.98
CA THR A 134 -9.13 -8.14 -7.05
C THR A 134 -9.82 -7.74 -5.76
N GLN A 135 -11.11 -7.45 -5.87
CA GLN A 135 -11.99 -7.21 -4.75
C GLN A 135 -13.22 -8.09 -4.89
N GLU A 136 -13.50 -8.88 -3.84
CA GLU A 136 -14.73 -9.66 -3.73
C GLU A 136 -15.22 -9.65 -2.28
N ARG A 137 -16.44 -9.16 -2.06
CA ARG A 137 -17.15 -9.26 -0.76
C ARG A 137 -16.34 -8.78 0.47
N GLY A 138 -15.56 -7.71 0.31
CA GLY A 138 -14.75 -7.14 1.38
C GLY A 138 -13.35 -7.76 1.52
N VAL A 139 -13.00 -8.70 0.64
CA VAL A 139 -11.66 -9.27 0.51
C VAL A 139 -10.95 -8.60 -0.67
N ILE A 140 -9.80 -7.99 -0.40
CA ILE A 140 -8.84 -7.51 -1.38
C ILE A 140 -7.77 -8.59 -1.57
N SER A 141 -7.62 -9.12 -2.77
CA SER A 141 -6.51 -10.03 -3.09
C SER A 141 -5.46 -9.28 -3.90
N LEU A 142 -4.19 -9.43 -3.53
CA LEU A 142 -3.05 -8.85 -4.22
C LEU A 142 -2.07 -9.97 -4.58
N GLY A 143 -2.00 -10.29 -5.87
CA GLY A 143 -1.01 -11.21 -6.42
C GLY A 143 -0.14 -10.52 -7.44
N GLY A 144 0.85 -11.24 -7.96
CA GLY A 144 1.64 -10.70 -9.04
C GLY A 144 2.83 -11.55 -9.37
N ARG A 145 3.62 -11.04 -10.30
CA ARG A 145 4.86 -11.68 -10.76
C ARG A 145 5.84 -10.63 -11.26
N ILE A 146 7.12 -11.00 -11.24
CA ILE A 146 8.14 -10.30 -12.00
C ILE A 146 8.01 -10.77 -13.45
N ALA A 147 7.61 -9.88 -14.35
CA ALA A 147 7.43 -10.20 -15.76
C ALA A 147 8.78 -10.19 -16.52
N ASP A 148 9.70 -9.32 -16.10
CA ASP A 148 11.06 -9.22 -16.60
C ASP A 148 11.97 -8.79 -15.43
N HIS A 149 13.14 -9.42 -15.28
CA HIS A 149 14.08 -9.06 -14.22
C HIS A 149 14.98 -7.87 -14.58
N GLY A 150 15.01 -7.43 -15.84
CA GLY A 150 15.90 -6.38 -16.30
C GLY A 150 17.35 -6.70 -15.96
N ASN A 151 18.02 -5.79 -15.25
CA ASN A 151 19.39 -5.98 -14.79
C ASN A 151 19.51 -6.65 -13.41
N LEU A 152 18.40 -7.10 -12.82
CA LEU A 152 18.42 -7.71 -11.49
C LEU A 152 18.68 -9.22 -11.57
N ASP A 153 19.38 -9.76 -10.58
CA ASP A 153 19.65 -11.20 -10.47
C ASP A 153 18.36 -11.96 -10.07
N PRO A 154 17.80 -12.83 -10.94
CA PRO A 154 16.58 -13.56 -10.64
C PRO A 154 16.65 -14.40 -9.37
N ALA A 155 17.83 -14.93 -9.03
CA ALA A 155 18.03 -15.76 -7.85
C ALA A 155 17.99 -14.95 -6.53
N LYS A 156 18.15 -13.63 -6.62
CA LYS A 156 18.20 -12.72 -5.47
C LYS A 156 17.03 -11.76 -5.40
N THR A 157 16.12 -11.82 -6.36
CA THR A 157 14.93 -10.98 -6.41
C THR A 157 13.65 -11.73 -6.14
N ARG A 158 12.71 -11.05 -5.49
CA ARG A 158 11.35 -11.57 -5.28
C ARG A 158 10.33 -10.44 -5.24
N LEU A 159 9.09 -10.75 -5.59
CA LEU A 159 7.97 -9.86 -5.34
C LEU A 159 7.66 -9.80 -3.84
N VAL A 160 7.48 -8.59 -3.33
CA VAL A 160 7.02 -8.35 -1.96
C VAL A 160 5.83 -7.40 -1.95
N ILE A 161 4.92 -7.63 -1.01
CA ILE A 161 3.80 -6.74 -0.70
C ILE A 161 3.82 -6.49 0.81
N ARG A 162 3.73 -5.23 1.21
CA ARG A 162 3.80 -4.80 2.60
C ARG A 162 2.55 -4.05 2.98
N VAL A 163 1.85 -4.53 4.01
CA VAL A 163 0.75 -3.81 4.64
C VAL A 163 1.32 -3.01 5.79
N ARG A 164 1.37 -1.69 5.65
CA ARG A 164 1.82 -0.76 6.69
C ARG A 164 0.64 -0.24 7.49
N VAL A 165 0.63 -0.57 8.77
CA VAL A 165 -0.26 0.02 9.76
C VAL A 165 0.46 1.23 10.36
N PRO A 166 -0.11 2.45 10.23
CA PRO A 166 0.52 3.66 10.75
C PRO A 166 0.48 3.71 12.28
N ASP A 167 1.13 4.72 12.86
CA ASP A 167 0.85 5.15 14.23
C ASP A 167 -0.64 5.54 14.33
N VAL A 168 -1.38 4.74 15.09
CA VAL A 168 -2.83 4.83 15.23
C VAL A 168 -3.26 5.58 16.49
N HIS A 169 -2.32 5.84 17.40
CA HIS A 169 -2.58 6.48 18.68
C HIS A 169 -1.54 7.56 18.92
N SER A 170 -1.94 8.83 18.80
CA SER A 170 -1.06 9.94 19.16
C SER A 170 -0.66 9.82 20.63
N ASN A 171 0.57 9.40 20.89
CA ASN A 171 1.09 9.20 22.24
C ASN A 171 1.06 10.54 23.00
N PRO A 172 0.34 10.68 24.13
CA PRO A 172 0.29 11.92 24.87
C PRO A 172 1.67 12.35 25.43
N ALA A 173 2.62 11.43 25.57
CA ALA A 173 3.99 11.70 26.03
C ALA A 173 4.93 12.21 24.92
N SER A 174 4.56 12.06 23.63
CA SER A 174 5.36 12.58 22.50
C SER A 174 5.06 14.05 22.18
N GLY A 175 4.09 14.65 22.88
CA GLY A 175 3.88 16.09 22.89
C GLY A 175 5.06 16.76 23.58
N GLY A 176 6.09 17.10 22.80
CA GLY A 176 7.22 17.92 23.21
C GLY A 176 6.73 19.26 23.74
N GLY A 177 6.38 19.31 25.02
CA GLY A 177 6.46 20.54 25.78
C GLY A 177 7.94 20.85 25.87
N SER A 178 8.42 21.74 25.01
CA SER A 178 9.69 22.40 25.23
C SER A 178 9.67 22.89 26.68
N LYS A 179 10.56 22.35 27.51
CA LYS A 179 10.81 22.93 28.83
C LYS A 179 11.11 24.41 28.58
N PRO A 180 10.36 25.35 29.17
CA PRO A 180 10.81 26.73 29.20
C PRO A 180 12.14 26.72 29.95
N ASP A 181 13.22 27.18 29.31
CA ASP A 181 14.57 27.21 29.92
C ASP A 181 14.68 28.19 31.11
N ASP A 182 13.59 28.85 31.49
CA ASP A 182 13.48 29.78 32.61
C ASP A 182 12.58 29.19 33.73
N GLU A 183 13.05 28.14 34.39
CA GLU A 183 12.40 27.50 35.55
C GLU A 183 13.18 27.80 36.84
N GLU A 184 12.85 28.89 37.54
CA GLU A 184 13.28 29.04 38.94
C GLU A 184 12.18 29.46 39.93
N GLU A 185 10.94 29.73 39.48
CA GLU A 185 9.81 30.03 40.38
C GLU A 185 8.46 29.42 39.93
N ARG A 186 8.45 28.19 39.41
CA ARG A 186 7.17 27.45 39.33
C ARG A 186 6.82 26.87 40.71
N ASP A 187 5.67 27.30 41.21
CA ASP A 187 5.11 26.89 42.49
C ASP A 187 4.98 25.36 42.53
N LYS A 188 5.39 24.70 43.62
CA LYS A 188 5.36 23.22 43.78
C LYS A 188 3.96 22.63 43.58
N ARG A 189 2.93 23.48 43.67
CA ARG A 189 1.54 23.14 43.38
C ARG A 189 1.29 22.83 41.90
N ASP A 190 1.94 23.56 40.99
CA ASP A 190 1.75 23.39 39.55
C ASP A 190 2.37 22.07 39.06
N GLU A 191 3.53 21.69 39.61
CA GLU A 191 4.19 20.43 39.27
C GLU A 191 3.33 19.21 39.66
N ARG A 192 2.67 19.26 40.83
CA ARG A 192 1.79 18.17 41.30
C ARG A 192 0.57 18.01 40.39
N ASP A 193 -0.03 19.12 39.97
CA ASP A 193 -1.20 19.11 39.10
C ASP A 193 -0.84 18.66 37.67
N GLU A 194 0.33 19.04 37.16
CA GLU A 194 0.85 18.55 35.87
C GLU A 194 1.11 17.04 35.90
N ARG A 195 1.80 16.53 36.94
CA ARG A 195 2.01 15.09 37.13
C ARG A 195 0.70 14.29 37.20
N ARG A 196 -0.30 14.83 37.90
CA ARG A 196 -1.64 14.20 37.97
C ARG A 196 -2.30 14.16 36.59
N LYS A 197 -2.30 15.27 35.85
CA LYS A 197 -2.86 15.34 34.49
C LYS A 197 -2.13 14.41 33.52
N GLN A 198 -0.82 14.27 33.65
CA GLN A 198 -0.03 13.34 32.86
C GLN A 198 -0.45 11.89 33.15
N ARG A 199 -0.50 11.49 34.42
CA ARG A 199 -0.94 10.15 34.81
C ARG A 199 -2.37 9.85 34.33
N GLU A 200 -3.29 10.79 34.46
CA GLU A 200 -4.67 10.63 33.95
C GLU A 200 -4.71 10.49 32.42
N ARG A 201 -3.75 11.09 31.68
CA ARG A 201 -3.63 10.91 30.22
C ARG A 201 -3.06 9.54 29.86
N GLU A 202 -2.06 9.08 30.59
CA GLU A 202 -1.43 7.76 30.44
C GLU A 202 -2.45 6.65 30.73
N GLU A 203 -3.18 6.70 31.85
CA GLU A 203 -4.22 5.72 32.18
C GLU A 203 -5.35 5.68 31.12
N ARG A 204 -5.74 6.84 30.59
CA ARG A 204 -6.72 6.92 29.48
C ARG A 204 -6.17 6.36 28.18
N PHE A 205 -4.86 6.43 27.97
CA PHE A 205 -4.19 5.90 26.78
C PHE A 205 -4.07 4.38 26.88
N GLU A 206 -3.58 3.85 28.00
CA GLU A 206 -3.52 2.42 28.27
C GLU A 206 -4.89 1.77 28.08
N LYS A 207 -5.94 2.37 28.66
CA LYS A 207 -7.31 1.89 28.47
C LYS A 207 -7.79 1.89 27.01
N LYS A 208 -7.28 2.79 26.16
CA LYS A 208 -7.65 2.82 24.73
C LYS A 208 -6.97 1.73 23.91
N ILE A 209 -5.77 1.33 24.30
CA ILE A 209 -4.99 0.31 23.58
C ILE A 209 -5.17 -1.09 24.16
N ASP A 210 -5.78 -1.22 25.35
CA ASP A 210 -6.03 -2.51 26.03
C ASP A 210 -6.88 -3.47 25.17
N ASP A 211 -7.80 -2.94 24.36
CA ASP A 211 -8.62 -3.70 23.42
C ASP A 211 -7.93 -3.98 22.08
N ASP A 212 -6.75 -3.41 21.83
CA ASP A 212 -6.01 -3.59 20.59
C ASP A 212 -5.21 -4.89 20.61
N ARG A 213 -5.24 -5.62 19.50
CA ARG A 213 -4.63 -6.95 19.44
C ARG A 213 -4.10 -7.28 18.06
N LEU A 214 -2.97 -7.99 18.03
CA LEU A 214 -2.42 -8.63 16.84
C LEU A 214 -2.26 -10.14 17.11
N ASP A 215 -3.07 -10.93 16.42
CA ASP A 215 -3.01 -12.39 16.45
C ASP A 215 -2.28 -12.89 15.20
N LEU A 216 -1.20 -13.62 15.41
CA LEU A 216 -0.39 -14.23 14.37
C LEU A 216 -0.61 -15.75 14.38
N VAL A 217 -0.81 -16.34 13.21
CA VAL A 217 -1.00 -17.79 13.05
C VAL A 217 0.16 -18.34 12.26
N ARG A 218 0.90 -19.28 12.84
CA ARG A 218 2.01 -19.99 12.20
C ARG A 218 1.51 -21.09 11.24
N PRO A 219 2.36 -21.57 10.32
CA PRO A 219 1.99 -22.67 9.40
C PRO A 219 1.57 -23.97 10.09
N ASP A 220 2.02 -24.21 11.32
CA ASP A 220 1.63 -25.36 12.16
C ASP A 220 0.27 -25.15 12.88
N GLY A 221 -0.37 -23.99 12.69
CA GLY A 221 -1.62 -23.61 13.35
C GLY A 221 -1.44 -22.96 14.72
N THR A 222 -0.21 -22.87 15.24
CA THR A 222 0.10 -22.22 16.52
C THR A 222 -0.25 -20.74 16.45
N LYS A 223 -0.95 -20.24 17.47
CA LYS A 223 -1.33 -18.83 17.57
C LYS A 223 -0.41 -18.10 18.54
N LEU A 224 0.18 -17.00 18.07
CA LEU A 224 0.92 -16.05 18.89
C LEU A 224 0.10 -14.77 19.01
N LYS A 225 -0.06 -14.28 20.23
CA LYS A 225 -0.89 -13.10 20.54
C LYS A 225 0.05 -12.01 21.02
N LEU A 226 0.03 -10.86 20.36
CA LEU A 226 0.86 -9.71 20.68
C LEU A 226 -0.01 -8.56 21.18
N GLU A 227 0.42 -7.95 22.28
CA GLU A 227 -0.22 -6.78 22.89
C GLU A 227 0.38 -5.50 22.31
N PHE A 228 -0.42 -4.43 22.27
CA PHE A 228 -0.02 -3.18 21.63
C PHE A 228 0.81 -2.27 22.52
N GLY A 229 0.79 -2.46 23.84
CA GLY A 229 1.50 -1.63 24.82
C GLY A 229 2.98 -1.95 24.95
N ASP A 230 3.35 -3.22 24.79
CA ASP A 230 4.70 -3.68 25.07
C ASP A 230 5.65 -3.44 23.89
N PRO A 231 6.86 -2.90 24.14
CA PRO A 231 7.89 -2.83 23.11
C PRO A 231 8.26 -4.21 22.58
N ILE A 232 8.20 -4.35 21.25
CA ILE A 232 8.59 -5.58 20.58
C ILE A 232 9.61 -5.29 19.47
N GLU A 233 10.63 -6.13 19.36
CA GLU A 233 11.49 -6.16 18.19
C GLU A 233 10.82 -7.02 17.09
N ALA A 234 9.94 -6.39 16.31
CA ALA A 234 9.11 -7.11 15.36
C ALA A 234 9.92 -7.74 14.22
N ALA A 235 11.10 -7.19 13.92
CA ALA A 235 12.04 -7.73 12.94
C ALA A 235 12.94 -8.87 13.48
N SER A 236 12.79 -9.27 14.75
CA SER A 236 13.67 -10.28 15.36
C SER A 236 13.56 -11.63 14.63
N PRO A 237 14.68 -12.36 14.48
CA PRO A 237 14.67 -13.70 13.91
C PRO A 237 13.78 -14.68 14.68
N ASP A 238 13.73 -14.55 16.01
CA ASP A 238 12.95 -15.42 16.89
C ASP A 238 11.45 -15.27 16.67
N LEU A 239 10.96 -14.03 16.52
CA LEU A 239 9.56 -13.77 16.24
C LEU A 239 9.18 -14.31 14.85
N ASN A 240 10.00 -14.04 13.84
CA ASN A 240 9.75 -14.39 12.45
C ASN A 240 10.21 -15.81 12.06
N ALA A 241 10.66 -16.61 13.02
CA ALA A 241 11.13 -17.97 12.76
C ALA A 241 10.02 -18.82 12.12
N GLY A 242 10.24 -19.23 10.86
CA GLY A 242 9.26 -20.00 10.07
C GLY A 242 8.13 -19.18 9.45
N GLY A 243 8.05 -17.88 9.73
CA GLY A 243 7.02 -16.97 9.22
C GLY A 243 5.60 -17.28 9.73
N PHE A 244 4.63 -16.52 9.22
CA PHE A 244 3.22 -16.65 9.57
C PHE A 244 2.35 -16.95 8.35
N GLN A 245 1.30 -17.75 8.53
CA GLN A 245 0.29 -18.01 7.52
C GLN A 245 -0.77 -16.90 7.49
N SER A 246 -1.13 -16.34 8.65
CA SER A 246 -2.04 -15.19 8.70
C SER A 246 -1.74 -14.28 9.89
N ALA A 247 -2.07 -13.00 9.73
CA ALA A 247 -2.04 -11.99 10.76
C ALA A 247 -3.42 -11.34 10.83
N GLU A 248 -4.03 -11.33 12.00
CA GLU A 248 -5.31 -10.67 12.27
C GLU A 248 -5.10 -9.57 13.30
N PHE A 249 -5.54 -8.35 13.00
CA PHE A 249 -5.45 -7.25 13.96
C PHE A 249 -6.76 -6.49 14.09
N ARG A 250 -6.98 -6.00 15.32
CA ARG A 250 -8.09 -5.12 15.68
C ARG A 250 -7.50 -3.93 16.42
N ILE A 251 -7.92 -2.74 15.99
CA ILE A 251 -7.45 -1.47 16.56
C ILE A 251 -8.70 -0.63 16.82
N ALA A 252 -8.87 -0.16 18.06
CA ALA A 252 -10.03 0.58 18.53
C ALA A 252 -10.26 1.85 17.69
N THR A 253 -9.18 2.53 17.29
CA THR A 253 -9.22 3.70 16.38
C THR A 253 -9.88 3.40 15.03
N TYR A 254 -9.86 2.14 14.58
CA TYR A 254 -10.56 1.67 13.38
C TYR A 254 -12.00 1.27 13.64
N THR A 255 -12.63 1.73 14.72
CA THR A 255 -14.01 1.41 15.09
C THR A 255 -14.26 -0.09 15.16
N GLU A 256 -13.33 -0.79 15.82
CA GLU A 256 -13.39 -2.24 16.09
C GLU A 256 -13.35 -3.15 14.86
N ARG A 257 -13.02 -2.62 13.68
CA ARG A 257 -12.85 -3.40 12.45
C ARG A 257 -11.75 -4.43 12.62
N ARG A 258 -11.97 -5.59 12.01
CA ARG A 258 -11.01 -6.69 11.99
C ARG A 258 -10.36 -6.74 10.62
N PHE A 259 -9.04 -6.66 10.60
CA PHE A 259 -8.24 -6.83 9.41
C PHE A 259 -7.56 -8.18 9.48
N ARG A 260 -7.63 -8.95 8.41
CA ARG A 260 -6.94 -10.23 8.29
C ARG A 260 -6.10 -10.26 7.03
N VAL A 261 -4.79 -10.36 7.21
CA VAL A 261 -3.82 -10.63 6.14
C VAL A 261 -3.54 -12.13 6.14
N SER A 262 -3.67 -12.79 5.00
CA SER A 262 -3.42 -14.22 4.86
C SER A 262 -2.51 -14.51 3.67
N ALA A 263 -1.48 -15.29 3.92
CA ALA A 263 -0.57 -15.83 2.92
C ALA A 263 -1.10 -17.16 2.37
N PRO A 264 -1.09 -17.38 1.06
CA PRO A 264 -1.40 -18.68 0.48
C PRO A 264 -0.32 -19.71 0.82
N THR A 265 -0.67 -20.99 0.69
CA THR A 265 0.25 -22.12 0.93
C THR A 265 1.55 -21.96 0.14
N GLY A 266 2.69 -22.14 0.82
CA GLY A 266 4.02 -21.97 0.22
C GLY A 266 4.55 -20.54 0.21
N SER A 267 3.83 -19.59 0.80
CA SER A 267 4.33 -18.24 1.10
C SER A 267 4.24 -17.96 2.59
N VAL A 268 4.94 -16.91 3.03
CA VAL A 268 5.00 -16.54 4.44
C VAL A 268 4.80 -15.05 4.62
N LEU A 269 4.17 -14.70 5.74
CA LEU A 269 4.15 -13.35 6.29
C LEU A 269 5.29 -13.21 7.30
N THR A 270 5.85 -12.02 7.37
CA THR A 270 6.77 -11.59 8.42
C THR A 270 6.28 -10.26 9.00
N LEU A 271 6.63 -10.01 10.25
CA LEU A 271 6.35 -8.74 10.92
C LEU A 271 7.61 -7.88 10.92
N TRP A 272 7.46 -6.57 10.83
CA TRP A 272 8.57 -5.64 10.83
C TRP A 272 8.21 -4.30 11.47
N ASN A 273 9.17 -3.74 12.21
CA ASN A 273 9.20 -2.36 12.67
C ASN A 273 10.64 -1.83 12.56
N SER A 274 10.80 -0.50 12.55
CA SER A 274 12.12 0.13 12.35
C SER A 274 13.03 0.04 13.57
N ARG A 275 12.45 -0.18 14.76
CA ARG A 275 13.11 -0.28 16.06
C ARG A 275 12.22 -1.08 17.02
N SER A 276 12.79 -1.56 18.12
CA SER A 276 11.98 -2.08 19.23
C SER A 276 11.05 -0.97 19.73
N ALA A 277 9.75 -1.18 19.56
CA ALA A 277 8.71 -0.21 19.87
C ALA A 277 7.37 -0.93 20.06
N PRO A 278 6.44 -0.33 20.83
CA PRO A 278 5.07 -0.83 20.92
C PRO A 278 4.36 -0.85 19.56
N LEU A 279 3.47 -1.81 19.34
CA LEU A 279 2.75 -1.95 18.06
C LEU A 279 1.81 -0.78 17.76
N HIS A 280 1.37 -0.03 18.78
CA HIS A 280 0.54 1.16 18.56
C HIS A 280 1.26 2.29 17.81
N GLU A 281 2.61 2.32 17.83
CA GLU A 281 3.42 3.25 17.03
C GLU A 281 3.47 2.87 15.54
N GLY A 282 2.83 1.77 15.16
CA GLY A 282 2.76 1.27 13.80
C GLY A 282 3.69 0.09 13.54
N PHE A 283 3.30 -0.73 12.57
CA PHE A 283 4.04 -1.93 12.18
C PHE A 283 3.78 -2.26 10.71
N THR A 284 4.60 -3.15 10.15
CA THR A 284 4.45 -3.65 8.78
C THR A 284 4.30 -5.16 8.80
N ILE A 285 3.30 -5.66 8.06
CA ILE A 285 3.19 -7.07 7.70
C ILE A 285 3.72 -7.20 6.27
N GLU A 286 4.84 -7.89 6.11
CA GLU A 286 5.43 -8.19 4.80
C GLU A 286 5.03 -9.58 4.37
N TRP A 287 4.43 -9.67 3.19
CA TRP A 287 4.29 -10.91 2.44
C TRP A 287 5.42 -11.01 1.42
N SER A 288 6.07 -12.17 1.39
CA SER A 288 7.01 -12.53 0.33
C SER A 288 6.62 -13.88 -0.25
N SER A 289 6.59 -13.94 -1.58
CA SER A 289 6.22 -15.18 -2.27
C SER A 289 7.42 -16.04 -2.63
N HIS A 290 7.22 -17.36 -2.57
CA HIS A 290 8.01 -18.34 -3.31
C HIS A 290 7.22 -18.96 -4.50
N GLY A 291 6.02 -18.46 -4.80
CA GLY A 291 5.14 -18.98 -5.85
C GLY A 291 4.16 -17.94 -6.46
N PRO A 292 3.21 -18.37 -7.31
CA PRO A 292 2.32 -17.44 -8.03
C PRO A 292 1.06 -17.01 -7.26
N ALA A 293 0.79 -17.58 -6.08
CA ALA A 293 -0.48 -17.35 -5.37
C ALA A 293 -0.53 -15.95 -4.72
N PRO A 294 -1.71 -15.29 -4.68
CA PRO A 294 -1.84 -13.91 -4.18
C PRO A 294 -1.92 -13.83 -2.65
N LEU A 295 -1.39 -12.75 -2.07
CA LEU A 295 -1.72 -12.27 -0.72
C LEU A 295 -3.22 -11.94 -0.65
N GLN A 296 -3.87 -12.32 0.45
CA GLN A 296 -5.26 -11.94 0.71
C GLN A 296 -5.34 -10.99 1.91
N LEU A 297 -6.10 -9.92 1.77
CA LEU A 297 -6.41 -8.96 2.82
C LEU A 297 -7.92 -8.80 2.94
N GLU A 298 -8.47 -9.24 4.05
CA GLU A 298 -9.89 -9.20 4.36
C GLU A 298 -10.18 -8.14 5.42
N VAL A 299 -11.26 -7.37 5.22
CA VAL A 299 -11.77 -6.39 6.19
C VAL A 299 -13.19 -6.78 6.60
N ARG A 300 -13.40 -7.04 7.89
CA ARG A 300 -14.71 -7.35 8.48
C ARG A 300 -15.16 -6.26 9.45
#